data_AF-A0A9Q9F3G3-F1
#
_entry.id   AF-A0A9Q9F3G3-F1
#
_cell.length_a   1.000
_cell.length_b   1.000
_cell.length_c   1.000
_cell.angle_alpha   90.00
_cell.angle_beta   90.00
_cell.angle_gamma   90.00
#
_symmetry.space_group_name_H-M   'P 1'
#
loop_
_entity.id
_entity.type
_entity.pdbx_description
1 polymer ?
#
loop_
_entity_poly.entity_id
_entity_poly.type
_entity_poly.pdbx_seq_one_letter_code
_entity_poly.pdbx_strand_id
1 'polypeptide(L)'
;MLITHIITRDSSGGLHGVYHSTLLRYKPGICAGTMMVQNGKITMIDIKSGHYTPAQENLFNAIKCLDKVIVPDAEVRSHSYTICDNVVRSRAHFENKESFLHRMETKGKDGLTIPERYFSYIRKCNKARLASLGNDRDSQVKSNSDNNRLSYIQRLFCRGKKFMNNIMHSLYSIR
;
A
#
# COMPACT_ATOMS: atom_id res chain seq x y z
N MET A 1 1.41 -0.51 11.70
CA MET A 1 2.86 -0.77 11.77
C MET A 1 3.41 -0.86 10.36
N LEU A 2 4.55 -0.25 10.02
CA LEU A 2 5.05 -0.22 8.63
C LEU A 2 5.61 -1.61 8.19
N ILE A 3 5.33 -2.08 6.97
CA ILE A 3 5.76 -3.35 6.36
C ILE A 3 7.10 -3.17 5.64
N THR A 4 8.17 -2.90 6.36
CA THR A 4 9.40 -2.41 5.72
C THR A 4 10.57 -3.37 5.88
N HIS A 5 11.35 -3.56 4.82
CA HIS A 5 12.75 -3.96 4.94
C HIS A 5 13.49 -2.75 5.49
N ILE A 6 13.89 -2.83 6.75
CA ILE A 6 14.65 -1.74 7.39
C ILE A 6 16.12 -2.03 7.12
N ILE A 7 16.75 -1.14 6.37
CA ILE A 7 18.20 -1.13 6.18
C ILE A 7 18.76 -0.14 7.19
N THR A 8 19.52 -0.65 8.16
CA THR A 8 20.20 0.17 9.16
C THR A 8 21.70 0.19 8.87
N ARG A 9 22.34 1.33 9.11
CA ARG A 9 23.80 1.42 9.11
C ARG A 9 24.30 1.45 10.57
N ASP A 10 25.26 0.59 10.91
CA ASP A 10 25.89 0.59 12.23
C ASP A 10 27.04 1.61 12.33
N SER A 11 27.64 1.73 13.52
CA SER A 11 28.76 2.64 13.79
C SER A 11 30.04 2.30 13.03
N SER A 12 30.18 1.07 12.51
CA SER A 12 31.30 0.63 11.67
C SER A 12 31.06 0.88 10.18
N GLY A 13 29.88 1.37 9.80
CA GLY A 13 29.46 1.55 8.41
C GLY A 13 28.83 0.31 7.77
N GLY A 14 28.72 -0.79 8.52
CA GLY A 14 28.08 -2.03 8.09
C GLY A 14 26.58 -1.85 7.84
N LEU A 15 26.07 -2.44 6.76
CA LEU A 15 24.65 -2.43 6.43
C LEU A 15 23.98 -3.69 6.98
N HIS A 16 22.93 -3.51 7.77
CA HIS A 16 22.12 -4.58 8.32
C HIS A 16 20.69 -4.48 7.78
N GLY A 17 20.15 -5.62 7.33
CA GLY A 17 18.77 -5.71 6.85
C GLY A 17 17.88 -6.40 7.87
N VAL A 18 16.79 -5.75 8.28
CA VAL A 18 15.73 -6.36 9.08
C VAL A 18 14.49 -6.54 8.21
N TYR A 19 14.04 -7.78 8.08
CA TYR A 19 12.88 -8.12 7.26
C TYR A 19 11.55 -7.93 8.01
N HIS A 20 10.52 -7.57 7.24
CA HIS A 20 9.19 -7.23 7.78
C HIS A 20 8.49 -8.40 8.47
N SER A 21 8.72 -9.66 8.03
CA SER A 21 8.16 -10.87 8.66
C SER A 21 8.61 -11.02 10.11
N THR A 22 9.87 -10.67 10.39
CA THR A 22 10.47 -10.70 11.73
C THR A 22 9.91 -9.60 12.64
N LEU A 23 9.73 -8.39 12.10
CA LEU A 23 9.26 -7.23 12.88
C LEU A 23 7.76 -7.28 13.19
N LEU A 24 6.94 -7.74 12.23
CA LEU A 24 5.49 -7.65 12.36
C LEU A 24 4.89 -8.76 13.21
N ARG A 25 5.58 -9.89 13.39
CA ARG A 25 5.01 -11.11 14.01
C ARG A 25 3.61 -11.42 13.45
N TYR A 26 3.47 -11.36 12.12
CA TYR A 26 2.23 -11.57 11.37
C TYR A 26 1.10 -10.54 11.60
N LYS A 27 1.37 -9.38 12.22
CA LYS A 27 0.37 -8.32 12.38
C LYS A 27 0.20 -7.47 11.10
N PRO A 28 -0.99 -6.87 10.89
CA PRO A 28 -1.24 -5.98 9.75
C PRO A 28 -0.31 -4.77 9.74
N GLY A 29 0.07 -4.33 8.53
CA GLY A 29 0.86 -3.14 8.37
C GLY A 29 0.27 -2.04 7.49
N ILE A 30 0.82 -0.83 7.61
CA ILE A 30 0.28 0.42 7.06
C ILE A 30 0.77 0.69 5.63
N CYS A 31 2.05 0.40 5.35
CA CYS A 31 2.70 0.64 4.06
C CYS A 31 3.90 -0.29 3.96
N ALA A 32 4.17 -0.87 2.79
CA ALA A 32 5.30 -1.76 2.54
C ALA A 32 6.42 -1.15 1.71
N GLY A 33 7.65 -1.61 1.92
CA GLY A 33 8.78 -1.21 1.09
C GLY A 33 10.12 -1.29 1.80
N THR A 34 10.98 -0.31 1.55
CA THR A 34 12.34 -0.22 2.12
C THR A 34 12.50 1.11 2.88
N MET A 35 13.23 1.09 3.99
CA MET A 35 13.56 2.29 4.75
C MET A 35 15.03 2.26 5.12
N MET A 36 15.70 3.40 5.01
CA MET A 36 17.05 3.57 5.52
C MET A 36 17.02 4.34 6.83
N VAL A 37 17.71 3.80 7.83
CA VAL A 37 17.85 4.43 9.15
C VAL A 37 19.32 4.65 9.45
N GLN A 38 19.66 5.88 9.82
CA GLN A 38 20.99 6.29 10.24
C GLN A 38 20.87 7.10 11.53
N ASN A 39 21.68 6.76 12.54
CA ASN A 39 21.69 7.44 13.84
C ASN A 39 20.29 7.57 14.48
N GLY A 40 19.48 6.50 14.37
CA GLY A 40 18.10 6.48 14.89
C GLY A 40 17.09 7.33 14.12
N LYS A 41 17.46 7.90 12.97
CA LYS A 41 16.60 8.72 12.12
C LYS A 41 16.42 8.08 10.75
N ILE A 42 15.22 8.24 10.20
CA ILE A 42 14.87 7.74 8.87
C ILE A 42 15.36 8.76 7.84
N THR A 43 16.25 8.31 6.94
CA THR A 43 16.84 9.13 5.87
C THR A 43 16.29 8.82 4.49
N MET A 44 15.63 7.68 4.32
CA MET A 44 14.98 7.30 3.07
C MET A 44 13.78 6.39 3.34
N ILE A 45 12.69 6.56 2.59
CA ILE A 45 11.55 5.64 2.53
C ILE A 45 11.20 5.37 1.06
N ASP A 46 11.11 4.11 0.69
CA ASP A 46 10.71 3.64 -0.64
C ASP A 46 9.53 2.67 -0.50
N ILE A 47 8.48 2.83 -1.30
CA ILE A 47 7.32 1.92 -1.32
C ILE A 47 7.52 0.68 -2.18
N LYS A 48 8.64 0.59 -2.91
CA LYS A 48 8.95 -0.57 -3.72
C LYS A 48 9.18 -1.78 -2.82
N SER A 49 8.28 -2.75 -2.91
CA SER A 49 8.40 -4.06 -2.28
C SER A 49 8.14 -5.15 -3.33
N GLY A 50 8.84 -6.28 -3.21
CA GLY A 50 8.85 -7.31 -4.25
C GLY A 50 7.48 -7.95 -4.51
N HIS A 51 6.66 -8.13 -3.48
CA HIS A 51 5.37 -8.83 -3.57
C HIS A 51 4.15 -7.92 -3.45
N TYR A 52 4.33 -6.69 -2.98
CA TYR A 52 3.25 -5.74 -2.76
C TYR A 52 3.78 -4.32 -2.84
N THR A 53 3.27 -3.52 -3.78
CA THR A 53 3.58 -2.09 -3.89
C THR A 53 2.38 -1.29 -3.38
N PRO A 54 2.49 -0.61 -2.22
CA PRO A 54 1.45 0.28 -1.71
C PRO A 54 1.17 1.46 -2.64
N ALA A 55 0.03 2.11 -2.44
CA ALA A 55 -0.26 3.38 -3.07
C ALA A 55 0.48 4.53 -2.37
N GLN A 56 0.64 5.67 -3.05
CA GLN A 56 1.32 6.84 -2.49
C GLN A 56 0.59 7.38 -1.24
N GLU A 57 -0.72 7.20 -1.18
CA GLU A 57 -1.59 7.61 -0.09
C GLU A 57 -1.37 6.77 1.18
N ASN A 58 -1.00 5.50 1.02
CA ASN A 58 -0.53 4.68 2.14
C ASN A 58 0.81 5.16 2.68
N LEU A 59 1.73 5.56 1.79
CA LEU A 59 3.00 6.15 2.17
C LEU A 59 2.83 7.50 2.87
N PHE A 60 1.88 8.32 2.43
CA PHE A 60 1.53 9.56 3.10
C PHE A 60 1.12 9.33 4.56
N ASN A 61 0.19 8.40 4.80
CA ASN A 61 -0.20 8.06 6.17
C ASN A 61 0.99 7.53 6.98
N ALA A 62 1.85 6.72 6.38
CA ALA A 62 3.05 6.23 7.03
C ALA A 62 4.01 7.35 7.44
N ILE A 63 4.30 8.29 6.54
CA ILE A 63 5.16 9.45 6.80
C ILE A 63 4.56 10.30 7.92
N LYS A 64 3.24 10.58 7.89
CA LYS A 64 2.56 11.30 8.97
C LYS A 64 2.68 10.60 10.32
N CYS A 65 2.55 9.28 10.37
CA CYS A 65 2.71 8.51 11.61
C CYS A 65 4.16 8.54 12.16
N LEU A 66 5.15 8.67 11.27
CA LEU A 66 6.57 8.58 11.60
C LEU A 66 7.28 9.94 11.59
N ASP A 67 6.55 11.04 11.41
CA ASP A 67 7.13 12.35 11.07
C ASP A 67 8.26 12.79 12.02
N LYS A 68 8.11 12.54 13.33
CA LYS A 68 9.10 12.89 14.37
C LYS A 68 10.46 12.19 14.23
N VAL A 69 10.51 11.07 13.50
CA VAL A 69 11.73 10.27 13.31
C VAL A 69 12.27 10.34 11.88
N ILE A 70 11.60 11.04 10.96
CA ILE A 70 12.06 11.25 9.58
C ILE A 70 12.77 12.61 9.50
N VAL A 71 14.00 12.62 8.97
CA VAL A 71 14.72 13.88 8.73
C VAL A 71 14.01 14.72 7.66
N PRO A 72 14.05 16.06 7.73
CA PRO A 72 13.34 16.92 6.77
C PRO A 72 13.70 16.67 5.30
N ASP A 73 14.97 16.38 5.04
CA ASP A 73 15.55 16.12 3.73
C ASP A 73 15.49 14.64 3.31
N ALA A 74 14.78 13.80 4.07
CA ALA A 74 14.70 12.37 3.77
C ALA A 74 14.16 12.13 2.36
N GLU A 75 14.81 11.21 1.64
CA GLU A 75 14.39 10.83 0.31
C GLU A 75 13.12 9.96 0.38
N VAL A 76 12.08 10.37 -0.35
CA VAL A 76 10.82 9.64 -0.47
C VAL A 76 10.69 9.14 -1.91
N ARG A 77 10.64 7.81 -2.06
CA ARG A 77 10.46 7.12 -3.33
C ARG A 77 9.08 6.51 -3.41
N SER A 78 8.31 6.96 -4.39
CA SER A 78 6.94 6.52 -4.57
C SER A 78 6.62 6.21 -6.03
N HIS A 79 5.51 5.50 -6.27
CA HIS A 79 5.07 5.10 -7.61
C HIS A 79 3.60 5.43 -7.77
N SER A 80 3.22 6.03 -8.89
CA SER A 80 1.83 6.25 -9.28
C SER A 80 1.50 5.43 -10.51
N TYR A 81 0.27 4.94 -10.60
CA TYR A 81 -0.23 4.20 -11.77
C TYR A 81 -1.38 4.98 -12.40
N THR A 82 -1.28 5.23 -13.70
CA THR A 82 -2.35 5.80 -14.52
C THR A 82 -2.80 4.78 -15.55
N ILE A 83 -4.11 4.76 -15.83
CA ILE A 83 -4.70 3.87 -16.82
C ILE A 83 -5.19 4.76 -17.97
N CYS A 84 -4.64 4.56 -19.16
CA CYS A 84 -5.06 5.23 -20.38
C CYS A 84 -5.26 4.16 -21.44
N ASP A 85 -6.45 4.07 -22.04
CA ASP A 85 -6.74 3.17 -23.16
C ASP A 85 -6.32 1.70 -22.92
N ASN A 86 -6.67 1.16 -21.75
CA ASN A 86 -6.28 -0.18 -21.28
C ASN A 86 -4.77 -0.40 -21.05
N VAL A 87 -3.95 0.64 -21.18
CA VAL A 87 -2.52 0.63 -20.84
C VAL A 87 -2.33 1.14 -19.42
N VAL A 88 -1.64 0.36 -18.59
CA VAL A 88 -1.19 0.80 -17.26
C VAL A 88 0.17 1.46 -17.41
N ARG A 89 0.25 2.75 -17.10
CA ARG A 89 1.50 3.51 -17.04
C ARG A 89 1.91 3.66 -15.58
N SER A 90 3.12 3.24 -15.25
CA SER A 90 3.73 3.51 -13.95
C SER A 90 4.68 4.70 -14.04
N ARG A 91 4.62 5.61 -13.07
CA ARG A 91 5.57 6.70 -12.93
C ARG A 91 6.20 6.64 -11.54
N ALA A 92 7.52 6.56 -11.50
CA ALA A 92 8.28 6.71 -10.27
C ALA A 92 8.44 8.19 -9.92
N HIS A 93 8.42 8.50 -8.63
CA HIS A 93 8.62 9.83 -8.06
C HIS A 93 9.73 9.73 -7.02
N PHE A 94 10.66 10.66 -7.09
CA PHE A 94 11.80 10.80 -6.20
C PHE A 94 11.83 12.25 -5.74
N GLU A 95 11.55 12.48 -4.46
CA GLU A 95 11.44 13.82 -3.89
C GLU A 95 11.80 13.79 -2.40
N ASN A 96 12.01 14.94 -1.76
CA ASN A 96 12.22 14.99 -0.32
C ASN A 96 10.88 14.94 0.45
N LYS A 97 10.95 14.69 1.77
CA LYS A 97 9.77 14.60 2.66
C LYS A 97 8.83 15.79 2.50
N GLU A 98 9.36 17.01 2.51
CA GLU A 98 8.55 18.23 2.45
C GLU A 98 7.82 18.37 1.11
N SER A 99 8.51 18.13 0.00
CA SER A 99 7.95 18.18 -1.36
C SER A 99 6.85 17.14 -1.52
N PHE A 100 7.10 15.92 -1.02
CA PHE A 100 6.11 14.84 -1.03
C PHE A 100 4.86 15.24 -0.26
N LEU A 101 5.02 15.72 0.99
CA LEU A 101 3.89 16.11 1.83
C LEU A 101 3.10 17.25 1.19
N HIS A 102 3.79 18.29 0.72
CA HIS A 102 3.17 19.43 0.04
C HIS A 102 2.33 18.98 -1.17
N ARG A 103 2.88 18.11 -2.01
CA ARG A 103 2.18 17.56 -3.18
C ARG A 103 0.95 16.75 -2.77
N MET A 104 1.06 15.89 -1.76
CA MET A 104 -0.05 15.06 -1.29
C MET A 104 -1.16 15.88 -0.61
N GLU A 105 -0.80 16.98 0.04
CA GLU A 105 -1.73 17.90 0.72
C GLU A 105 -2.31 18.98 -0.21
N THR A 106 -1.82 19.07 -1.44
CA THR A 106 -2.38 19.99 -2.44
C THR A 106 -3.82 19.62 -2.76
N LYS A 107 -4.72 20.59 -2.65
CA LYS A 107 -6.15 20.42 -2.94
C LYS A 107 -6.43 20.59 -4.43
N GLY A 108 -7.26 19.70 -4.97
CA GLY A 108 -7.80 19.83 -6.31
C GLY A 108 -8.94 20.85 -6.41
N LYS A 109 -9.51 20.98 -7.61
CA LYS A 109 -10.70 21.80 -7.87
C LYS A 109 -11.92 21.37 -7.06
N ASP A 110 -11.96 20.11 -6.64
CA ASP A 110 -12.99 19.53 -5.77
C ASP A 110 -12.76 19.82 -4.27
N GLY A 111 -11.72 20.59 -3.92
CA GLY A 111 -11.37 20.94 -2.54
C GLY A 111 -10.75 19.80 -1.74
N LEU A 112 -10.55 18.62 -2.35
CA LEU A 112 -9.99 17.43 -1.71
C LEU A 112 -8.49 17.30 -2.01
N THR A 113 -7.75 16.84 -1.01
CA THR A 113 -6.36 16.38 -1.15
C THR A 113 -6.30 15.03 -1.87
N ILE A 114 -5.09 14.65 -2.31
CA ILE A 114 -4.87 13.36 -2.97
C ILE A 114 -5.26 12.17 -2.06
N PRO A 115 -4.79 12.08 -0.79
CA PRO A 115 -5.20 11.03 0.13
C PRO A 115 -6.71 10.97 0.38
N GLU A 116 -7.36 12.13 0.56
CA GLU A 116 -8.80 12.17 0.82
C GLU A 116 -9.60 11.59 -0.35
N ARG A 117 -9.24 11.99 -1.58
CA ARG A 117 -9.89 11.49 -2.79
C ARG A 117 -9.72 9.97 -2.92
N TYR A 118 -8.49 9.47 -2.73
CA TYR A 118 -8.19 8.05 -2.78
C TYR A 118 -8.96 7.24 -1.73
N PHE A 119 -8.88 7.62 -0.45
CA PHE A 119 -9.52 6.85 0.62
C PHE A 119 -11.05 6.94 0.57
N SER A 120 -11.60 8.05 0.08
CA SER A 120 -13.04 8.16 -0.21
C SER A 120 -13.46 7.15 -1.27
N TYR A 121 -12.71 7.03 -2.37
CA TYR A 121 -12.96 6.05 -3.42
C TYR A 121 -12.87 4.61 -2.89
N ILE A 122 -11.80 4.26 -2.16
CA ILE A 122 -11.63 2.92 -1.60
C ILE A 122 -12.79 2.55 -0.65
N ARG A 123 -13.23 3.48 0.20
CA ARG A 123 -14.40 3.26 1.09
C ARG A 123 -15.68 2.97 0.30
N LYS A 124 -15.94 3.72 -0.77
CA LYS A 124 -17.10 3.51 -1.65
C LYS A 124 -17.05 2.12 -2.31
N CYS A 125 -15.90 1.73 -2.87
CA CYS A 125 -15.72 0.41 -3.48
C CYS A 125 -15.91 -0.73 -2.47
N ASN A 126 -15.37 -0.59 -1.26
CA ASN A 126 -15.54 -1.59 -0.21
C ASN A 126 -17.01 -1.73 0.22
N LYS A 127 -17.72 -0.61 0.37
CA LYS A 127 -19.16 -0.61 0.70
C LYS A 127 -19.99 -1.32 -0.39
N ALA A 128 -19.75 -0.99 -1.66
CA ALA A 128 -20.45 -1.63 -2.78
C ALA A 128 -20.19 -3.15 -2.84
N ARG A 129 -18.94 -3.58 -2.59
CA ARG A 129 -18.58 -5.01 -2.54
C ARG A 129 -19.25 -5.75 -1.38
N LEU A 130 -19.32 -5.14 -0.21
CA LEU A 130 -19.99 -5.75 0.94
C LEU A 130 -21.51 -5.86 0.70
N ALA A 131 -22.11 -4.87 0.03
CA ALA A 131 -23.51 -4.93 -0.39
C ALA A 131 -23.75 -6.05 -1.41
N SER A 132 -22.86 -6.26 -2.39
CA SER A 132 -23.01 -7.35 -3.36
C SER A 132 -22.86 -8.74 -2.72
N LEU A 133 -21.93 -8.91 -1.77
CA LEU A 133 -21.73 -10.16 -1.03
C LEU A 133 -22.90 -10.50 -0.08
N GLY A 134 -23.66 -9.49 0.35
CA GLY A 134 -24.88 -9.68 1.15
C GLY A 134 -26.06 -10.22 0.36
N ASN A 135 -26.09 -9.98 -0.97
CA ASN A 135 -27.16 -10.42 -1.86
C ASN A 135 -26.92 -11.84 -2.43
N ASP A 136 -25.71 -12.40 -2.30
CA ASP A 136 -25.36 -13.72 -2.85
C ASP A 136 -25.72 -14.91 -1.94
N ARG A 137 -26.33 -14.68 -0.75
CA ARG A 137 -26.75 -15.78 0.15
C ARG A 137 -28.06 -16.46 -0.24
N ASP A 138 -28.82 -15.91 -1.20
CA ASP A 138 -30.12 -16.45 -1.62
C ASP A 138 -30.15 -17.06 -3.04
N SER A 139 -29.00 -17.22 -3.71
CA SER A 139 -28.99 -17.81 -5.04
C SER A 139 -27.83 -18.79 -5.23
N GLN A 140 -27.99 -19.99 -4.68
CA GLN A 140 -27.42 -21.17 -5.33
C GLN A 140 -28.20 -21.46 -6.62
N VAL A 141 -27.44 -21.92 -7.63
CA VAL A 141 -27.87 -22.47 -8.93
C VAL A 141 -28.18 -21.44 -10.04
N LYS A 142 -27.19 -21.18 -10.93
CA LYS A 142 -27.22 -21.58 -12.36
C LYS A 142 -25.97 -21.13 -13.14
N SER A 143 -25.32 -22.15 -13.73
CA SER A 143 -24.62 -22.23 -15.02
C SER A 143 -23.55 -21.22 -15.46
N ASN A 144 -22.36 -21.80 -15.69
CA ASN A 144 -21.38 -21.50 -16.75
C ASN A 144 -21.89 -20.72 -17.98
N SER A 145 -21.38 -19.50 -18.16
CA SER A 145 -20.63 -19.03 -19.35
C SER A 145 -20.47 -17.52 -19.19
N ASP A 146 -19.25 -17.01 -19.00
CA ASP A 146 -18.81 -15.60 -19.22
C ASP A 146 -17.53 -15.22 -18.45
N ASN A 147 -16.67 -16.19 -18.13
CA ASN A 147 -15.44 -15.98 -17.36
C ASN A 147 -14.29 -15.28 -18.11
N ASN A 148 -14.55 -14.52 -19.19
CA ASN A 148 -13.49 -13.93 -20.02
C ASN A 148 -13.38 -12.40 -20.02
N ARG A 149 -14.00 -11.69 -19.06
CA ARG A 149 -13.96 -10.21 -19.02
C ARG A 149 -13.49 -9.57 -17.71
N LEU A 150 -12.64 -10.23 -16.94
CA LEU A 150 -11.94 -9.56 -15.83
C LEU A 150 -10.65 -8.91 -16.34
N SER A 151 -10.58 -7.58 -16.25
CA SER A 151 -9.39 -6.81 -16.62
C SER A 151 -8.20 -7.18 -15.72
N TYR A 152 -6.99 -7.01 -16.26
CA TYR A 152 -5.74 -7.35 -15.58
C TYR A 152 -5.61 -6.72 -14.17
N ILE A 153 -6.25 -5.57 -13.95
CA ILE A 153 -6.30 -4.84 -12.67
C ILE A 153 -7.18 -5.57 -11.65
N GLN A 154 -8.34 -6.11 -12.05
CA GLN A 154 -9.12 -6.99 -11.18
C GLN A 154 -8.32 -8.25 -10.83
N ARG A 155 -7.49 -8.78 -11.75
CA ARG A 155 -6.63 -9.93 -11.47
C ARG A 155 -5.46 -9.60 -10.52
N LEU A 156 -4.86 -8.41 -10.63
CA LEU A 156 -3.81 -7.93 -9.72
C LEU A 156 -4.36 -7.66 -8.31
N PHE A 157 -5.53 -7.01 -8.20
CA PHE A 157 -6.24 -6.87 -6.93
C PHE A 157 -6.70 -8.22 -6.37
N CYS A 158 -7.15 -9.15 -7.23
CA CYS A 158 -7.55 -10.49 -6.81
C CYS A 158 -6.36 -11.38 -6.40
N ARG A 159 -5.16 -11.19 -6.96
CA ARG A 159 -3.94 -11.86 -6.52
C ARG A 159 -3.49 -11.40 -5.13
N GLY A 160 -3.59 -10.10 -4.83
CA GLY A 160 -3.44 -9.58 -3.46
C GLY A 160 -4.53 -10.10 -2.50
N LYS A 161 -5.76 -10.31 -3.00
CA LYS A 161 -6.88 -10.88 -2.22
C LYS A 161 -6.74 -12.37 -1.93
N LYS A 162 -6.12 -13.18 -2.81
CA LYS A 162 -5.91 -14.61 -2.57
C LYS A 162 -4.95 -14.85 -1.39
N PHE A 163 -3.97 -13.96 -1.22
CA PHE A 163 -3.08 -13.95 -0.05
C PHE A 163 -3.81 -13.58 1.25
N MET A 164 -4.67 -12.54 1.22
CA MET A 164 -5.47 -12.14 2.38
C MET A 164 -6.55 -13.18 2.76
N ASN A 165 -7.16 -13.88 1.80
CA ASN A 165 -8.11 -14.96 2.08
C ASN A 165 -7.44 -16.20 2.71
N ASN A 166 -6.19 -16.53 2.34
CA ASN A 166 -5.46 -17.63 2.98
C ASN A 166 -5.06 -17.29 4.43
N ILE A 167 -4.77 -16.02 4.73
CA ILE A 167 -4.51 -15.56 6.10
C ILE A 167 -5.80 -15.59 6.94
N MET A 168 -6.93 -15.16 6.36
CA MET A 168 -8.22 -15.16 7.06
C MET A 168 -8.77 -16.58 7.29
N HIS A 169 -8.58 -17.52 6.36
CA HIS A 169 -8.97 -18.93 6.58
C HIS A 169 -8.09 -19.65 7.61
N SER A 170 -6.78 -19.33 7.67
CA SER A 170 -5.88 -19.88 8.69
C SER A 170 -6.24 -19.40 10.12
N LEU A 171 -6.68 -18.13 10.24
CA LEU A 171 -7.09 -17.55 11.53
C LEU A 171 -8.45 -18.05 12.07
N TYR A 172 -9.30 -18.63 11.22
CA TYR A 172 -10.59 -19.20 11.62
C TYR A 172 -10.55 -20.72 11.87
N SER A 173 -9.42 -21.39 11.62
CA SER A 173 -9.25 -22.83 11.85
C SER A 173 -8.45 -23.16 13.12
N ILE A 174 -8.12 -22.16 13.94
CA ILE A 174 -7.54 -22.33 15.29
C ILE A 174 -8.60 -21.87 16.30
N ARG A 175 -9.59 -22.73 16.53
CA ARG A 175 -10.36 -22.84 17.76
C ARG A 175 -10.60 -24.30 18.02
#